data_AF-A0A8J3PGZ9-F1
#
_entry.id   AF-A0A8J3PGZ9-F1
#
_cell.length_a   1.000
_cell.length_b   1.000
_cell.length_c   1.000
_cell.angle_alpha   90.00
_cell.angle_beta   90.00
_cell.angle_gamma   90.00
#
_symmetry.space_group_name_H-M   'P 1'
#
loop_
_entity.id
_entity.type
_entity.pdbx_description
1 polymer ?
#
loop_
_entity_poly.entity_id
_entity_poly.type
_entity_poly.pdbx_seq_one_letter_code
_entity_poly.pdbx_strand_id
1 'polypeptide(L)'
;MAVDWADDAPATETAWTRLTPAERTTIERIDAERLHHERAGMSPRFADRLLEPQYAVRNRFRLWEHLIRRLEQDSLGDGYLIDLYFNDLASRDSLGTIMEAHPELAAGELGTLLTSLDRRFDAATDFDGGTERRRWTTRFESEQLSPRWSRRPRTLPWEH
;
A
#
# COMPACT_ATOMS: atom_id res chain seq x y z
N MET A 1 -16.29 8.05 10.25
CA MET A 1 -15.22 8.68 11.04
C MET A 1 -14.01 8.83 10.13
N ALA A 2 -13.25 9.92 10.21
CA ALA A 2 -11.94 9.93 9.59
C ALA A 2 -11.05 8.96 10.38
N VAL A 3 -10.42 8.00 9.71
CA VAL A 3 -9.36 7.20 10.32
C VAL A 3 -8.19 8.14 10.53
N ASP A 4 -7.72 8.28 11.77
CA ASP A 4 -6.50 9.04 12.04
C ASP A 4 -5.29 8.19 11.68
N TRP A 5 -4.88 8.31 10.41
CA TRP A 5 -3.75 7.57 9.85
C TRP A 5 -2.39 7.99 10.42
N ALA A 6 -2.31 9.06 11.21
CA ALA A 6 -1.04 9.55 11.75
C ALA A 6 -0.51 8.68 12.89
N ASP A 7 -1.38 8.24 13.79
CA ASP A 7 -1.00 7.46 14.98
C ASP A 7 -0.62 6.00 14.66
N ASP A 8 -1.02 5.47 13.48
CA ASP A 8 -0.83 4.06 13.13
C ASP A 8 0.13 3.80 11.95
N ALA A 9 0.88 4.83 11.52
CA ALA A 9 1.98 4.69 10.55
C ALA A 9 3.27 5.45 10.98
N PRO A 10 3.77 5.26 12.23
CA PRO A 10 4.84 6.09 12.78
C PRO A 10 6.19 5.97 12.05
N ALA A 11 6.51 4.84 11.42
CA ALA A 11 7.74 4.71 10.63
C ALA A 11 7.66 5.51 9.32
N THR A 12 6.49 5.49 8.67
CA THR A 12 6.18 6.31 7.48
C THR A 12 6.26 7.80 7.80
N GLU A 13 5.66 8.24 8.90
CA GLU A 13 5.71 9.65 9.32
C GLU A 13 7.16 10.06 9.64
N THR A 14 7.91 9.22 10.34
CA THR A 14 9.34 9.45 10.63
C THR A 14 10.15 9.58 9.34
N ALA A 15 9.97 8.66 8.38
CA ALA A 15 10.66 8.71 7.10
C ALA A 15 10.32 9.99 6.32
N TRP A 16 9.05 10.42 6.35
CA TRP A 16 8.60 11.65 5.69
C TRP A 16 9.31 12.91 6.21
N THR A 17 9.66 12.97 7.49
CA THR A 17 10.44 14.10 8.04
C THR A 17 11.86 14.17 7.49
N ARG A 18 12.44 13.03 7.08
CA ARG A 18 13.84 12.87 6.64
C ARG A 18 14.04 13.04 5.13
N LEU A 19 12.97 13.02 4.34
CA LEU A 19 13.02 13.23 2.89
C LEU A 19 13.73 14.53 2.54
N THR A 20 14.72 14.42 1.65
CA THR A 20 15.41 15.54 1.03
C THR A 20 14.46 16.37 0.16
N PRO A 21 14.79 17.63 -0.15
CA PRO A 21 13.98 18.46 -1.07
C PRO A 21 13.79 17.83 -2.47
N ALA A 22 14.79 17.07 -2.94
CA ALA A 22 14.72 16.38 -4.23
C ALA A 22 13.69 15.23 -4.20
N GLU A 23 13.76 14.35 -3.20
CA GLU A 23 12.79 13.25 -3.04
C GLU A 23 11.35 13.80 -2.89
N ARG A 24 11.16 14.87 -2.11
CA ARG A 24 9.85 15.55 -1.98
C ARG A 24 9.33 16.05 -3.33
N THR A 25 10.17 16.72 -4.12
CA THR A 25 9.81 17.21 -5.46
C THR A 25 9.44 16.07 -6.40
N THR A 26 10.17 14.95 -6.38
CA THR A 26 9.82 13.75 -7.16
C THR A 26 8.46 13.19 -6.75
N ILE A 27 8.18 13.08 -5.45
CA ILE A 27 6.91 12.59 -4.91
C ILE A 27 5.75 13.52 -5.31
N GLU A 28 5.91 14.83 -5.16
CA GLU A 28 4.91 15.84 -5.54
C GLU A 28 4.55 15.74 -7.03
N ARG A 29 5.53 15.48 -7.90
CA ARG A 29 5.29 15.21 -9.33
C ARG A 29 4.50 13.91 -9.56
N ILE A 30 4.88 12.81 -8.90
CA ILE A 30 4.18 11.52 -9.01
C ILE A 30 2.72 11.65 -8.56
N ASP A 31 2.48 12.33 -7.43
CA ASP A 31 1.14 12.53 -6.89
C ASP A 31 0.31 13.51 -7.76
N ALA A 32 0.94 14.51 -8.38
CA ALA A 32 0.27 15.39 -9.36
C ALA A 32 -0.11 14.65 -10.66
N GLU A 33 0.76 13.81 -11.20
CA GLU A 33 0.48 12.94 -12.36
C GLU A 33 -0.66 11.97 -12.04
N ARG A 34 -0.63 11.35 -10.86
CA ARG A 34 -1.69 10.46 -10.38
C ARG A 34 -3.03 11.19 -10.23
N LEU A 35 -3.02 12.38 -9.64
CA LEU A 35 -4.21 13.22 -9.47
C LEU A 35 -4.82 13.62 -10.82
N HIS A 36 -3.99 13.93 -11.82
CA HIS A 36 -4.45 14.23 -13.17
C HIS A 36 -5.20 13.02 -13.78
N HIS A 37 -4.63 11.82 -13.69
CA HIS A 37 -5.28 10.60 -14.17
C HIS A 37 -6.58 10.27 -13.43
N GLU A 38 -6.62 10.42 -12.11
CA GLU A 38 -7.84 10.18 -11.32
C GLU A 38 -8.95 11.19 -11.67
N ARG A 39 -8.62 12.48 -11.82
CA ARG A 39 -9.58 13.51 -12.26
C ARG A 39 -10.10 13.29 -13.68
N ALA A 40 -9.27 12.79 -14.60
CA ALA A 40 -9.67 12.56 -16.00
C ALA A 40 -10.80 11.52 -16.17
N GLY A 41 -10.93 10.58 -15.22
CA GLY A 41 -12.03 9.61 -15.17
C GLY A 41 -13.31 10.11 -14.48
N MET A 42 -13.34 11.34 -13.96
CA MET A 42 -14.42 11.86 -13.12
C MET A 42 -15.27 12.92 -13.84
N SER A 43 -16.54 13.05 -13.45
CA SER A 43 -17.34 14.21 -13.84
C SER A 43 -16.73 15.50 -13.24
N PRO A 44 -16.82 16.67 -13.90
CA PRO A 44 -16.18 17.92 -13.45
C PRO A 44 -16.47 18.27 -11.98
N ARG A 45 -17.73 18.12 -11.54
CA ARG A 45 -18.18 18.37 -10.15
C ARG A 45 -17.41 17.58 -9.08
N PHE A 46 -16.89 16.41 -9.42
CA PHE A 46 -16.08 15.59 -8.51
C PHE A 46 -14.58 15.83 -8.73
N ALA A 47 -14.12 16.01 -9.97
CA ALA A 47 -12.74 16.33 -10.30
C ALA A 47 -12.23 17.60 -9.58
N ASP A 48 -13.03 18.67 -9.55
CA ASP A 48 -12.69 19.93 -8.89
C ASP A 48 -12.55 19.81 -7.36
N ARG A 49 -13.10 18.73 -6.76
CA ARG A 49 -13.11 18.49 -5.31
C ARG A 49 -12.01 17.55 -4.85
N LEU A 50 -11.43 16.77 -5.75
CA LEU A 50 -10.30 15.90 -5.46
C LEU A 50 -9.03 16.76 -5.46
N LEU A 51 -8.54 17.16 -4.27
CA LEU A 51 -7.37 18.04 -4.14
C LEU A 51 -6.04 17.29 -4.08
N GLU A 52 -6.07 16.04 -3.64
CA GLU A 52 -4.95 15.11 -3.54
C GLU A 52 -5.40 13.76 -4.15
N PRO A 53 -4.50 12.96 -4.75
CA PRO A 53 -4.88 11.65 -5.27
C PRO A 53 -5.32 10.74 -4.12
N GLN A 54 -6.34 9.90 -4.36
CA GLN A 54 -6.84 8.94 -3.36
C GLN A 54 -5.70 8.06 -2.84
N TYR A 55 -4.86 7.62 -3.77
CA TYR A 55 -3.61 6.94 -3.47
C TYR A 55 -2.44 7.89 -3.77
N ALA A 56 -2.14 8.76 -2.81
CA ALA A 56 -0.86 9.48 -2.74
C ALA A 56 0.28 8.53 -2.32
N VAL A 57 1.54 8.80 -2.68
CA VAL A 57 2.69 7.94 -2.29
C VAL A 57 2.74 7.75 -0.78
N ARG A 58 2.57 8.83 0.01
CA ARG A 58 2.51 8.78 1.48
C ARG A 58 1.39 7.88 1.99
N ASN A 59 0.19 7.99 1.40
CA ASN A 59 -0.96 7.23 1.85
C ASN A 59 -0.81 5.74 1.52
N ARG A 60 -0.16 5.37 0.41
CA ARG A 60 0.21 3.96 0.14
C ARG A 60 1.16 3.40 1.20
N PHE A 61 2.18 4.15 1.60
CA PHE A 61 3.08 3.74 2.68
C PHE A 61 2.35 3.57 4.02
N ARG A 62 1.47 4.53 4.37
CA ARG A 62 0.63 4.45 5.58
C ARG A 62 -0.27 3.22 5.59
N LEU A 63 -0.96 2.93 4.48
CA LEU A 63 -1.78 1.73 4.31
C LEU A 63 -0.97 0.45 4.51
N TRP A 64 0.22 0.38 3.90
CA TRP A 64 1.09 -0.79 4.02
C TRP A 64 1.60 -0.99 5.45
N GLU A 65 2.05 0.08 6.12
CA GLU A 65 2.48 0.00 7.52
C GLU A 65 1.33 -0.37 8.47
N HIS A 66 0.13 0.20 8.27
CA HIS A 66 -1.08 -0.10 9.03
C HIS A 66 -1.46 -1.58 8.92
N LEU A 67 -1.51 -2.13 7.70
CA LEU A 67 -1.75 -3.56 7.47
C LEU A 67 -0.72 -4.43 8.22
N ILE A 68 0.56 -4.12 8.07
CA ILE A 68 1.64 -4.88 8.72
C ILE A 68 1.52 -4.85 10.24
N ARG A 69 1.29 -3.68 10.84
CA ARG A 69 1.13 -3.54 12.30
C ARG A 69 -0.03 -4.36 12.82
N ARG A 70 -1.13 -4.45 12.08
CA ARG A 70 -2.30 -5.25 12.44
C ARG A 70 -2.09 -6.75 12.23
N LEU A 71 -1.31 -7.14 11.22
CA LEU A 71 -0.85 -8.53 11.05
C LEU A 71 0.07 -8.96 12.19
N GLU A 72 1.01 -8.10 12.62
CA GLU A 72 1.92 -8.37 13.75
C GLU A 72 1.23 -8.49 15.11
N GLN A 73 0.03 -7.90 15.24
CA GLN A 73 -0.80 -7.91 16.45
C GLN A 73 -1.95 -8.93 16.39
N ASP A 74 -2.08 -9.69 15.29
CA ASP A 74 -3.27 -10.50 14.98
C ASP A 74 -4.61 -9.71 15.10
N SER A 75 -4.58 -8.41 14.81
CA SER A 75 -5.64 -7.41 15.07
C SER A 75 -6.35 -6.89 13.81
N LEU A 76 -6.38 -7.69 12.73
CA LEU A 76 -7.22 -7.38 11.56
C LEU A 76 -8.71 -7.33 11.89
N GLY A 77 -9.15 -8.07 12.92
CA GLY A 77 -10.46 -7.91 13.54
C GLY A 77 -11.66 -8.30 12.66
N ASP A 78 -12.81 -8.45 13.30
CA ASP A 78 -14.03 -8.89 12.63
C ASP A 78 -14.50 -7.82 11.63
N GLY A 79 -14.65 -8.22 10.36
CA GLY A 79 -15.09 -7.35 9.27
C GLY A 79 -13.97 -6.79 8.38
N TYR A 80 -12.70 -7.18 8.55
CA TYR A 80 -11.68 -6.90 7.54
C TYR A 80 -11.83 -7.86 6.35
N LEU A 81 -12.30 -7.34 5.22
CA LEU A 81 -12.66 -8.11 4.03
C LEU A 81 -11.45 -8.49 3.17
N ILE A 82 -11.53 -9.63 2.48
CA ILE A 82 -10.51 -10.07 1.51
C ILE A 82 -10.20 -9.01 0.44
N ASP A 83 -11.20 -8.25 -0.02
CA ASP A 83 -11.00 -7.17 -0.99
C ASP A 83 -10.14 -6.03 -0.44
N LEU A 84 -10.17 -5.76 0.87
CA LEU A 84 -9.27 -4.78 1.51
C LEU A 84 -7.83 -5.29 1.48
N TYR A 85 -7.62 -6.57 1.80
CA TYR A 85 -6.30 -7.22 1.70
C TYR A 85 -5.73 -7.16 0.28
N PHE A 86 -6.56 -7.46 -0.74
CA PHE A 86 -6.14 -7.35 -2.14
C PHE A 86 -5.84 -5.91 -2.56
N ASN A 87 -6.61 -4.92 -2.08
CA ASN A 87 -6.33 -3.50 -2.33
C ASN A 87 -5.00 -3.06 -1.70
N ASP A 88 -4.68 -3.53 -0.49
CA ASP A 88 -3.40 -3.21 0.16
C ASP A 88 -2.21 -3.87 -0.56
N LEU A 89 -2.35 -5.12 -1.04
CA LEU A 89 -1.34 -5.78 -1.87
C LEU A 89 -1.11 -5.04 -3.21
N ALA A 90 -2.19 -4.61 -3.88
CA ALA A 90 -2.09 -3.83 -5.12
C ALA A 90 -1.49 -2.43 -4.88
N SER A 91 -1.84 -1.78 -3.77
CA SER A 91 -1.26 -0.51 -3.31
C SER A 91 0.26 -0.66 -3.08
N ARG A 92 0.68 -1.75 -2.44
CA ARG A 92 2.09 -2.05 -2.22
C ARG A 92 2.85 -2.39 -3.51
N ASP A 93 2.24 -3.12 -4.45
CA ASP A 93 2.89 -3.39 -5.74
C ASP A 93 3.06 -2.11 -6.57
N SER A 94 2.09 -1.18 -6.48
CA SER A 94 2.25 0.18 -7.01
C SER A 94 3.41 0.96 -6.36
N LEU A 95 3.73 0.76 -5.08
CA LEU A 95 4.94 1.33 -4.48
C LEU A 95 6.21 0.70 -5.07
N GLY A 96 6.21 -0.61 -5.33
CA GLY A 96 7.31 -1.29 -6.01
C GLY A 96 7.63 -0.66 -7.37
N THR A 97 6.61 -0.51 -8.23
CA THR A 97 6.77 0.15 -9.54
C THR A 97 7.26 1.60 -9.42
N ILE A 98 6.82 2.35 -8.41
CA ILE A 98 7.31 3.72 -8.17
C ILE A 98 8.80 3.71 -7.80
N MET A 99 9.24 2.81 -6.92
CA MET A 99 10.66 2.69 -6.54
C MET A 99 11.53 2.22 -7.72
N GLU A 100 11.04 1.33 -8.58
CA GLU A 100 11.73 0.89 -9.80
C GLU A 100 11.88 2.03 -10.83
N ALA A 101 10.84 2.86 -10.99
CA ALA A 101 10.86 4.02 -11.88
C ALA A 101 11.68 5.21 -11.34
N HIS A 102 11.87 5.28 -10.01
CA HIS A 102 12.58 6.36 -9.31
C HIS A 102 13.67 5.81 -8.39
N PRO A 103 14.82 5.38 -8.94
CA PRO A 103 15.93 4.83 -8.17
C PRO A 103 16.46 5.76 -7.07
N GLU A 104 16.28 7.08 -7.21
CA GLU A 104 16.61 8.07 -6.18
C GLU A 104 15.76 7.92 -4.90
N LEU A 105 14.48 7.54 -5.03
CA LEU A 105 13.62 7.23 -3.88
C LEU A 105 13.95 5.85 -3.29
N ALA A 106 14.32 4.90 -4.15
CA ALA A 106 14.66 3.53 -3.76
C ALA A 106 16.02 3.44 -3.03
N ALA A 107 16.98 4.30 -3.37
CA ALA A 107 18.25 4.41 -2.67
C ALA A 107 18.16 5.21 -1.35
N GLY A 108 17.06 5.95 -1.14
CA GLY A 108 16.83 6.80 0.02
C GLY A 108 16.09 6.13 1.19
N GLU A 109 15.49 6.98 2.03
CA GLU A 109 14.78 6.55 3.24
C GLU A 109 13.54 5.70 2.90
N LEU A 110 12.89 5.94 1.75
CA LEU A 110 11.68 5.23 1.34
C LEU A 110 11.94 3.79 0.88
N GLY A 111 13.00 3.53 0.14
CA GLY A 111 13.40 2.16 -0.21
C GLY A 111 13.82 1.34 1.02
N THR A 112 14.50 1.99 1.97
CA THR A 112 14.85 1.39 3.27
C THR A 112 13.60 1.05 4.09
N LEU A 113 12.64 1.98 4.17
CA LEU A 113 11.35 1.76 4.82
C LEU A 113 10.56 0.63 4.15
N LEU A 114 10.41 0.65 2.82
CA LEU A 114 9.64 -0.35 2.07
C LEU A 114 10.24 -1.76 2.25
N THR A 115 11.56 -1.89 2.21
CA THR A 115 12.27 -3.15 2.45
C THR A 115 12.05 -3.66 3.89
N SER A 116 12.07 -2.75 4.88
CA SER A 116 11.82 -3.11 6.28
C SER A 116 10.36 -3.56 6.51
N LEU A 117 9.41 -2.87 5.88
CA LEU A 117 7.98 -3.22 5.90
C LEU A 117 7.71 -4.55 5.19
N ASP A 118 8.23 -4.76 3.97
CA ASP A 118 8.10 -6.03 3.24
C ASP A 118 8.61 -7.23 4.06
N ARG A 119 9.76 -7.10 4.73
CA ARG A 119 10.31 -8.14 5.60
C ARG A 119 9.41 -8.44 6.82
N ARG A 120 8.75 -7.41 7.37
CA ARG A 120 7.78 -7.56 8.48
C ARG A 120 6.50 -8.24 8.01
N PHE A 121 5.99 -7.88 6.83
CA PHE A 121 4.88 -8.57 6.17
C PHE A 121 5.21 -10.06 5.94
N ASP A 122 6.38 -10.37 5.39
CA ASP A 122 6.84 -11.74 5.15
C ASP A 122 6.95 -12.57 6.44
N ALA A 123 7.29 -11.91 7.56
CA ALA A 123 7.31 -12.55 8.87
C ALA A 123 5.90 -12.77 9.45
N ALA A 124 5.00 -11.80 9.31
CA ALA A 124 3.66 -11.81 9.90
C ALA A 124 2.60 -12.59 9.09
N THR A 125 2.97 -13.14 7.93
CA THR A 125 2.07 -13.92 7.04
C THR A 125 2.62 -15.33 6.78
N ASP A 126 1.73 -16.25 6.40
CA ASP A 126 2.08 -17.59 5.92
C ASP A 126 2.16 -17.61 4.40
N PHE A 127 3.13 -18.33 3.83
CA PHE A 127 3.14 -18.65 2.40
C PHE A 127 2.22 -19.85 2.12
N ASP A 128 1.16 -19.62 1.35
CA ASP A 128 0.14 -20.63 1.02
C ASP A 128 0.08 -20.97 -0.48
N GLY A 129 1.03 -20.42 -1.26
CA GLY A 129 1.07 -20.55 -2.71
C GLY A 129 -0.08 -19.84 -3.44
N GLY A 130 -0.76 -18.89 -2.78
CA GLY A 130 -1.91 -18.15 -3.31
C GLY A 130 -3.21 -18.95 -3.29
N THR A 131 -3.31 -19.94 -2.39
CA THR A 131 -4.48 -20.83 -2.29
C THR A 131 -5.69 -20.08 -1.78
N GLU A 132 -5.53 -19.27 -0.73
CA GLU A 132 -6.57 -18.40 -0.20
C GLU A 132 -6.98 -17.35 -1.23
N ARG A 133 -6.01 -16.74 -1.96
CA ARG A 133 -6.32 -15.81 -3.06
C ARG A 133 -7.23 -16.45 -4.11
N ARG A 134 -6.89 -17.67 -4.58
CA ARG A 134 -7.64 -18.41 -5.62
C ARG A 134 -9.06 -18.79 -5.18
N ARG A 135 -9.29 -18.99 -3.87
CA ARG A 135 -10.63 -19.28 -3.31
C ARG A 135 -11.62 -18.13 -3.54
N TRP A 136 -11.13 -16.88 -3.46
CA TRP A 136 -11.97 -15.69 -3.58
C TRP A 136 -12.02 -15.13 -5.00
N THR A 137 -10.97 -15.30 -5.82
CA THR A 137 -10.99 -14.83 -7.21
C THR A 137 -9.99 -15.50 -8.14
N THR A 138 -10.42 -15.75 -9.38
CA THR A 138 -9.56 -16.13 -10.51
C THR A 138 -9.03 -14.94 -11.31
N ARG A 139 -9.48 -13.70 -10.99
CA ARG A 139 -9.18 -12.48 -11.76
C ARG A 139 -7.70 -12.27 -12.07
N PHE A 140 -6.82 -12.70 -11.17
CA PHE A 140 -5.39 -12.46 -11.25
C PHE A 140 -4.58 -13.69 -11.71
N GLU A 141 -5.21 -14.69 -12.34
CA GLU A 141 -4.49 -15.89 -12.83
C GLU A 141 -3.65 -15.62 -14.08
N SER A 142 -3.99 -14.59 -14.88
CA SER A 142 -3.23 -14.16 -16.06
C SER A 142 -2.22 -13.04 -15.78
N GLU A 143 -2.18 -12.49 -14.56
CA GLU A 143 -1.31 -11.38 -14.20
C GLU A 143 -0.05 -11.90 -13.48
N GLN A 144 1.12 -11.35 -13.81
CA GLN A 144 2.38 -11.68 -13.12
C GLN A 144 2.46 -10.93 -11.78
N LEU A 145 1.64 -11.36 -10.82
CA LEU A 145 1.57 -10.80 -9.48
C LEU A 145 2.88 -10.98 -8.70
N SER A 146 3.16 -10.07 -7.77
CA SER A 146 4.33 -10.21 -6.89
C SER A 146 4.17 -11.40 -5.92
N PRO A 147 5.29 -11.99 -5.42
CA PRO A 147 5.24 -13.17 -4.54
C PRO A 147 4.39 -12.99 -3.26
N ARG A 148 4.09 -11.75 -2.84
CA ARG A 148 3.26 -11.45 -1.67
C ARG A 148 1.79 -11.85 -1.86
N TRP A 149 1.32 -11.95 -3.10
CA TRP A 149 0.00 -12.50 -3.43
C TRP A 149 -0.10 -14.02 -3.26
N SER A 150 1.00 -14.68 -2.92
CA SER A 150 1.06 -16.09 -2.52
C SER A 150 1.19 -16.26 -0.99
N ARG A 151 0.80 -15.22 -0.24
CA ARG A 151 0.80 -15.18 1.22
C ARG A 151 -0.56 -14.75 1.76
N ARG A 152 -0.92 -15.31 2.92
CA ARG A 152 -2.16 -15.02 3.64
C ARG A 152 -1.85 -14.59 5.09
N PRO A 153 -2.74 -13.81 5.74
CA PRO A 153 -2.69 -13.64 7.20
C PRO A 153 -2.71 -15.00 7.91
N ARG A 154 -2.01 -15.13 9.04
CA ARG A 154 -1.99 -16.36 9.85
C ARG A 154 -3.39 -16.70 10.37
N THR A 155 -4.06 -15.69 10.90
CA THR A 155 -5.48 -15.67 11.29
C THR A 155 -6.28 -14.99 10.19
N LEU A 156 -7.28 -15.66 9.61
CA LEU A 156 -8.06 -15.14 8.48
C LEU A 156 -9.32 -14.38 8.99
N PRO A 157 -9.36 -13.03 8.93
CA PRO A 157 -10.44 -12.23 9.54
C PRO A 157 -11.76 -12.25 8.74
N TRP A 158 -11.77 -12.91 7.58
CA TRP A 158 -12.90 -13.03 6.65
C TRP A 158 -13.49 -14.44 6.59
N GLU A 159 -13.13 -15.31 7.55
CA GLU A 159 -13.72 -16.66 7.71
C GLU A 159 -14.71 -16.76 8.88
N HIS A 160 -15.27 -15.63 9.34
CA HIS A 160 -16.12 -15.51 10.52
C HIS A 160 -17.48 -14.87 10.18
#